data_AF-A0A504JBL7-F1
#
_entry.id   AF-A0A504JBL7-F1
#
_cell.length_a   1.000
_cell.length_b   1.000
_cell.length_c   1.000
_cell.angle_alpha   90.00
_cell.angle_beta   90.00
_cell.angle_gamma   90.00
#
_symmetry.space_group_name_H-M   'P 1'
#
loop_
_entity.id
_entity.type
_entity.pdbx_description
1 polymer ?
#
loop_
_entity_poly.entity_id
_entity_poly.type
_entity_poly.pdbx_seq_one_letter_code
_entity_poly.pdbx_strand_id
1 'polypeptide(L)'
;MKSILKFLFKLLVVASCIMILLIGGLEINKYLTDYSKEAEQKRELYEIRLKLIEEVDTNYRILKSIVPKWNRFYAELSLKRDRDTVQHKEIEPKDFLIVHQQLFHFNHEIDKIESHKWETYKYKISDLGKYQDTEDLMQWRQEKSHMITKTYILQEQLMYDLEELNKASHDILAFSNSKIYTDNTNIQYNFEYKKFYYYLNKVDKSIYNLLKHQYADNLNHLIRTSSELRNRYRNILLEKEYYKLETQKENAVDTISIALQKCMAQKKNNGINMNNFKYYTKQKDDQLLVLLKKQDSTHKISKQSRTELVDNVNTCLKDLKLQDVAAYYISIQLDDYDYIIKTPDIEIIEKTKNNETYTFQLQYFYRNQVIEEFFVDNIWYPKE
;
A
#
# COMPACT_ATOMS: atom_id res chain seq x y z
N MET A 1 27.96 -79.05 0.73
CA MET A 1 26.94 -78.37 1.57
C MET A 1 27.40 -77.02 2.13
N LYS A 2 28.53 -76.90 2.86
CA LYS A 2 29.01 -75.61 3.42
C LYS A 2 29.29 -74.49 2.39
N SER A 3 29.77 -74.82 1.19
CA SER A 3 30.06 -73.83 0.13
C SER A 3 28.80 -73.18 -0.45
N ILE A 4 27.77 -74.00 -0.73
CA ILE A 4 26.47 -73.55 -1.25
C ILE A 4 25.78 -72.63 -0.24
N LEU A 5 25.83 -72.96 1.06
CA LEU A 5 25.24 -72.13 2.11
C LEU A 5 25.90 -70.75 2.22
N LYS A 6 27.23 -70.66 2.10
CA LYS A 6 27.96 -69.38 2.07
C LYS A 6 27.60 -68.54 0.84
N PHE A 7 27.42 -69.19 -0.32
CA PHE A 7 26.99 -68.50 -1.54
C PHE A 7 25.58 -67.93 -1.41
N LEU A 8 24.62 -68.75 -0.93
CA LEU A 8 23.24 -68.31 -0.69
C LEU A 8 23.17 -67.17 0.33
N PHE A 9 23.96 -67.21 1.41
CA PHE A 9 24.03 -66.13 2.39
C PHE A 9 24.56 -64.82 1.78
N LYS A 10 25.62 -64.88 0.98
CA LYS A 10 26.14 -63.70 0.26
C LYS A 10 25.09 -63.12 -0.70
N LEU A 11 24.36 -63.97 -1.41
CA LEU A 11 23.32 -63.57 -2.34
C LEU A 11 22.14 -62.90 -1.61
N LEU A 12 21.77 -63.40 -0.43
CA LEU A 12 20.74 -62.80 0.42
C LEU A 12 21.18 -61.43 0.98
N VAL A 13 22.43 -61.28 1.41
CA VAL A 13 22.96 -59.98 1.87
C VAL A 13 22.95 -58.97 0.72
N VAL A 14 23.44 -59.34 -0.47
CA VAL A 14 23.41 -58.46 -1.64
C VAL A 14 21.99 -58.07 -2.02
N ALA A 15 21.05 -59.03 -2.04
CA ALA A 15 19.64 -58.76 -2.31
C ALA A 15 19.02 -57.81 -1.27
N SER A 16 19.35 -57.97 0.02
CA SER A 16 18.88 -57.08 1.08
C SER A 16 19.43 -55.65 0.95
N CYS A 17 20.72 -55.49 0.58
CA CYS A 17 21.29 -54.18 0.31
C CYS A 17 20.64 -53.49 -0.90
N ILE A 18 20.36 -54.24 -1.98
CA ILE A 18 19.65 -53.72 -3.15
C ILE A 18 18.22 -53.29 -2.77
N MET A 19 17.50 -54.09 -1.99
CA MET A 19 16.17 -53.73 -1.48
C MET A 19 16.19 -52.45 -0.63
N ILE A 20 17.16 -52.31 0.28
CA ILE A 20 17.30 -51.10 1.12
C ILE A 20 17.59 -49.87 0.24
N LEU A 21 18.47 -49.99 -0.76
CA LEU A 21 18.77 -48.90 -1.68
C LEU A 21 17.57 -48.52 -2.56
N LEU A 22 16.78 -49.49 -3.01
CA LEU A 22 15.57 -49.23 -3.79
C LEU A 22 14.48 -48.57 -2.94
N ILE A 23 14.23 -49.07 -1.73
CA ILE A 23 13.24 -48.49 -0.81
C ILE A 23 13.67 -47.08 -0.39
N GLY A 24 14.94 -46.91 0.03
CA GLY A 24 15.48 -45.59 0.38
C GLY A 24 15.48 -44.61 -0.79
N GLY A 25 15.78 -45.08 -2.00
CA GLY A 25 15.70 -44.27 -3.22
C GLY A 25 14.26 -43.83 -3.54
N LEU A 26 13.27 -44.71 -3.36
CA LEU A 26 11.86 -44.38 -3.53
C LEU A 26 11.37 -43.37 -2.48
N GLU A 27 11.79 -43.52 -1.22
CA GLU A 27 11.45 -42.57 -0.15
C GLU A 27 12.08 -41.19 -0.38
N ILE A 28 13.36 -41.14 -0.77
CA ILE A 28 14.04 -39.88 -1.12
C ILE A 28 13.37 -39.22 -2.33
N ASN A 29 13.05 -39.99 -3.37
CA ASN A 29 12.37 -39.44 -4.55
C ASN A 29 10.99 -38.88 -4.19
N LYS A 30 10.21 -39.61 -3.38
CA LYS A 30 8.91 -39.14 -2.87
C LYS A 30 9.07 -37.84 -2.06
N TYR A 31 10.04 -37.80 -1.15
CA TYR A 31 10.33 -36.60 -0.35
C TYR A 31 10.70 -35.40 -1.22
N LEU A 32 11.55 -35.60 -2.25
CA LEU A 32 11.94 -34.54 -3.19
C LEU A 32 10.75 -34.06 -4.03
N THR A 33 9.88 -34.97 -4.49
CA THR A 33 8.67 -34.60 -5.24
C THR A 33 7.69 -33.82 -4.38
N ASP A 34 7.49 -34.22 -3.13
CA ASP A 34 6.59 -33.53 -2.20
C ASP A 34 7.14 -32.12 -1.86
N TYR A 35 8.44 -32.01 -1.59
CA TYR A 35 9.12 -30.73 -1.34
C TYR A 35 9.05 -29.77 -2.54
N SER A 36 9.28 -30.29 -3.76
CA SER A 36 9.16 -29.53 -5.01
C SER A 36 7.76 -28.94 -5.17
N LYS A 37 6.73 -29.75 -4.89
CA LYS A 37 5.32 -29.35 -5.02
C LYS A 37 4.92 -28.31 -3.97
N GLU A 38 5.39 -28.45 -2.74
CA GLU A 38 5.17 -27.46 -1.67
C GLU A 38 5.82 -26.11 -2.02
N ALA A 39 7.05 -26.12 -2.54
CA ALA A 39 7.74 -24.91 -2.97
C ALA A 39 7.01 -24.18 -4.11
N GLU A 40 6.51 -24.93 -5.09
CA GLU A 40 5.70 -24.40 -6.19
C GLU A 40 4.39 -23.75 -5.68
N GLN A 41 3.69 -24.42 -4.76
CA GLN A 41 2.46 -23.88 -4.15
C GLN A 41 2.72 -22.61 -3.33
N LYS A 42 3.81 -22.57 -2.54
CA LYS A 42 4.21 -21.36 -1.81
C LYS A 42 4.49 -20.20 -2.76
N ARG A 43 5.15 -20.47 -3.89
CA ARG A 43 5.42 -19.47 -4.93
C ARG A 43 4.12 -18.99 -5.57
N GLU A 44 3.21 -19.89 -5.94
CA GLU A 44 1.93 -19.51 -6.53
C GLU A 44 1.09 -18.67 -5.56
N LEU A 45 1.02 -19.07 -4.29
CA LEU A 45 0.34 -18.29 -3.25
C LEU A 45 0.94 -16.90 -3.08
N TYR A 46 2.27 -16.79 -3.12
CA TYR A 46 2.97 -15.51 -3.07
C TYR A 46 2.62 -14.61 -4.26
N GLU A 47 2.61 -15.14 -5.48
CA GLU A 47 2.22 -14.41 -6.69
C GLU A 47 0.77 -13.95 -6.66
N ILE A 48 -0.15 -14.79 -6.17
CA ILE A 48 -1.55 -14.39 -6.00
C ILE A 48 -1.67 -13.27 -4.96
N ARG A 49 -0.96 -13.37 -3.83
CA ARG A 49 -0.94 -12.31 -2.81
C ARG A 49 -0.41 -11.00 -3.38
N LEU A 50 0.65 -11.03 -4.18
CA LEU A 50 1.19 -9.84 -4.84
C LEU A 50 0.14 -9.16 -5.72
N LYS A 51 -0.50 -9.91 -6.61
CA LYS A 51 -1.54 -9.38 -7.49
C LYS A 51 -2.71 -8.79 -6.73
N LEU A 52 -3.14 -9.46 -5.66
CA LEU A 52 -4.19 -8.96 -4.80
C LEU A 52 -3.79 -7.65 -4.10
N ILE A 53 -2.55 -7.55 -3.58
CA ILE A 53 -2.10 -6.31 -2.95
C ILE A 53 -2.02 -5.18 -3.98
N GLU A 54 -1.53 -5.45 -5.19
CA GLU A 54 -1.46 -4.48 -6.29
C GLU A 54 -2.85 -3.96 -6.67
N GLU A 55 -3.85 -4.82 -6.77
CA GLU A 55 -5.24 -4.46 -7.05
C GLU A 55 -5.86 -3.63 -5.91
N VAL A 56 -5.75 -4.13 -4.67
CA VAL A 56 -6.29 -3.45 -3.48
C VAL A 56 -5.63 -2.07 -3.29
N ASP A 57 -4.32 -1.94 -3.52
CA ASP A 57 -3.59 -0.67 -3.45
C ASP A 57 -4.01 0.28 -4.59
N THR A 58 -4.20 -0.24 -5.80
CA THR A 58 -4.68 0.56 -6.95
C THR A 58 -6.07 1.12 -6.66
N ASN A 59 -7.00 0.27 -6.24
CA ASN A 59 -8.35 0.66 -5.87
C ASN A 59 -8.37 1.66 -4.71
N TYR A 60 -7.50 1.46 -3.70
CA TYR A 60 -7.35 2.39 -2.59
C TYR A 60 -6.88 3.78 -3.05
N ARG A 61 -5.89 3.83 -3.96
CA ARG A 61 -5.38 5.08 -4.53
C ARG A 61 -6.44 5.81 -5.36
N ILE A 62 -7.21 5.07 -6.16
CA ILE A 62 -8.34 5.64 -6.93
C ILE A 62 -9.30 6.31 -5.96
N LEU A 63 -9.78 5.62 -4.92
CA LEU A 63 -10.68 6.24 -3.95
C LEU A 63 -10.03 7.44 -3.24
N LYS A 64 -8.78 7.33 -2.77
CA LYS A 64 -8.06 8.46 -2.14
C LYS A 64 -8.07 9.72 -3.02
N SER A 65 -7.97 9.55 -4.35
CA SER A 65 -7.98 10.67 -5.30
C SER A 65 -9.37 11.30 -5.52
N ILE A 66 -10.44 10.51 -5.39
CA ILE A 66 -11.82 10.93 -5.62
C ILE A 66 -12.41 11.63 -4.40
N VAL A 67 -12.02 11.18 -3.20
CA VAL A 67 -12.63 11.58 -1.92
C VAL A 67 -12.67 13.08 -1.66
N PRO A 68 -11.61 13.87 -1.91
CA PRO A 68 -11.69 15.32 -1.72
C PRO A 68 -12.79 15.98 -2.57
N LYS A 69 -12.97 15.51 -3.81
CA LYS A 69 -14.02 16.01 -4.71
C LYS A 69 -15.40 15.56 -4.22
N TRP A 70 -15.54 14.28 -3.86
CA TRP A 70 -16.79 13.74 -3.32
C TRP A 70 -17.22 14.48 -2.06
N ASN A 71 -16.28 14.70 -1.14
CA ASN A 71 -16.54 15.39 0.11
C ASN A 71 -17.04 16.83 -0.12
N ARG A 72 -16.41 17.55 -1.04
CA ARG A 72 -16.86 18.90 -1.43
C ARG A 72 -18.27 18.86 -2.02
N PHE A 73 -18.52 17.93 -2.94
CA PHE A 73 -19.83 17.73 -3.55
C PHE A 73 -20.90 17.46 -2.49
N TYR A 74 -20.68 16.50 -1.60
CA TYR A 74 -21.61 16.17 -0.52
C TYR A 74 -21.89 17.37 0.40
N ALA A 75 -20.85 18.13 0.78
CA ALA A 75 -20.99 19.33 1.61
C ALA A 75 -21.76 20.46 0.90
N GLU A 76 -21.64 20.59 -0.42
CA GLU A 76 -22.41 21.56 -1.20
C GLU A 76 -23.93 21.25 -1.15
N LEU A 77 -24.31 19.98 -1.07
CA LEU A 77 -25.70 19.51 -0.97
C LEU A 77 -26.26 19.47 0.47
N SER A 78 -25.40 19.61 1.48
CA SER A 78 -25.79 19.60 2.90
C SER A 78 -26.22 20.99 3.38
N LEU A 79 -27.20 21.07 4.29
CA LEU A 79 -27.76 22.35 4.77
C LEU A 79 -26.75 23.18 5.55
N LYS A 80 -25.99 22.53 6.43
CA LYS A 80 -24.75 23.09 6.94
C LYS A 80 -23.65 22.68 5.97
N ARG A 81 -22.61 23.50 5.80
CA ARG A 81 -21.35 23.07 5.14
C ARG A 81 -20.59 22.08 6.02
N ASP A 82 -21.33 21.21 6.69
CA ASP A 82 -20.91 20.24 7.66
C ASP A 82 -21.65 18.94 7.33
N ARG A 83 -20.86 17.90 7.12
CA ARG A 83 -21.32 16.58 6.69
C ARG A 83 -22.21 15.91 7.74
N ASP A 84 -22.09 16.31 9.00
CA ASP A 84 -22.83 15.69 10.11
C ASP A 84 -24.32 16.03 10.12
N THR A 85 -24.76 16.94 9.24
CA THR A 85 -26.18 17.17 9.03
C THR A 85 -26.76 16.25 7.97
N VAL A 86 -27.58 15.29 8.41
CA VAL A 86 -28.49 14.49 7.55
C VAL A 86 -29.57 15.37 6.87
N GLN A 87 -29.54 16.67 7.16
CA GLN A 87 -30.43 17.66 6.57
C GLN A 87 -29.80 18.18 5.27
N HIS A 88 -30.47 17.93 4.16
CA HIS A 88 -29.99 18.32 2.84
C HIS A 88 -30.71 19.57 2.34
N LYS A 89 -30.04 20.34 1.47
CA LYS A 89 -30.63 21.54 0.87
C LYS A 89 -31.79 21.14 -0.03
N GLU A 90 -32.81 21.99 -0.08
CA GLU A 90 -33.72 21.95 -1.22
C GLU A 90 -32.95 22.49 -2.43
N ILE A 91 -32.77 21.65 -3.44
CA ILE A 91 -32.08 22.01 -4.68
C ILE A 91 -33.16 22.33 -5.70
N GLU A 92 -33.04 23.47 -6.35
CA GLU A 92 -33.97 23.78 -7.42
C GLU A 92 -33.71 22.85 -8.62
N PRO A 93 -34.77 22.42 -9.34
CA PRO A 93 -34.62 21.52 -10.47
C PRO A 93 -33.60 21.99 -11.53
N LYS A 94 -33.47 23.31 -11.74
CA LYS A 94 -32.52 23.91 -12.68
C LYS A 94 -31.05 23.69 -12.29
N ASP A 95 -30.76 23.62 -10.99
CA ASP A 95 -29.40 23.45 -10.46
C ASP A 95 -29.00 21.98 -10.42
N PHE A 96 -29.99 21.09 -10.53
CA PHE A 96 -29.82 19.65 -10.49
C PHE A 96 -29.07 19.10 -11.72
N LEU A 97 -29.04 19.84 -12.83
CA LEU A 97 -28.21 19.50 -14.00
C LEU A 97 -26.72 19.47 -13.64
N ILE A 98 -26.27 20.42 -12.81
CA ILE A 98 -24.87 20.49 -12.36
C ILE A 98 -24.57 19.29 -11.44
N VAL A 99 -25.49 18.98 -10.53
CA VAL A 99 -25.41 17.81 -9.64
C VAL A 99 -25.26 16.52 -10.44
N HIS A 100 -26.09 16.33 -11.46
CA HIS A 100 -26.06 15.16 -12.33
C HIS A 100 -24.73 15.05 -13.10
N GLN A 101 -24.22 16.15 -13.65
CA GLN A 101 -22.92 16.16 -14.35
C GLN A 101 -21.76 15.77 -13.42
N GLN A 102 -21.75 16.28 -12.18
CA GLN A 102 -20.74 15.92 -11.19
C GLN A 102 -20.83 14.43 -10.83
N LEU A 103 -22.03 13.90 -10.63
CA LEU A 103 -22.24 12.46 -10.38
C LEU A 103 -21.77 11.57 -11.53
N PHE A 104 -22.04 11.97 -12.78
CA PHE A 104 -21.53 11.27 -13.95
C PHE A 104 -19.99 11.18 -13.95
N HIS A 105 -19.31 12.29 -13.63
CA HIS A 105 -17.86 12.29 -13.47
C HIS A 105 -17.38 11.38 -12.33
N PHE A 106 -18.09 11.37 -11.19
CA PHE A 106 -17.77 10.45 -10.10
C PHE A 106 -17.92 8.99 -10.51
N ASN A 107 -19.01 8.65 -11.21
CA ASN A 107 -19.25 7.30 -11.71
C ASN A 107 -18.09 6.83 -12.59
N HIS A 108 -17.69 7.66 -13.55
CA HIS A 108 -16.58 7.33 -14.45
C HIS A 108 -15.25 7.07 -13.72
N GLU A 109 -14.95 7.81 -12.65
CA GLU A 109 -13.75 7.57 -11.84
C GLU A 109 -13.87 6.30 -10.98
N ILE A 110 -15.07 6.02 -10.46
CA ILE A 110 -15.36 4.84 -9.65
C ILE A 110 -15.37 3.55 -10.51
N ASP A 111 -15.81 3.62 -11.77
CA ASP A 111 -15.78 2.50 -12.74
C ASP A 111 -14.35 1.97 -13.01
N LYS A 112 -13.32 2.74 -12.66
CA LYS A 112 -11.91 2.31 -12.76
C LYS A 112 -11.50 1.35 -11.64
N ILE A 113 -12.32 1.18 -10.60
CA ILE A 113 -12.06 0.24 -9.51
C ILE A 113 -12.28 -1.19 -10.02
N GLU A 114 -11.24 -2.02 -9.91
CA GLU A 114 -11.31 -3.42 -10.30
C GLU A 114 -12.05 -4.24 -9.22
N SER A 115 -13.16 -4.90 -9.57
CA SER A 115 -13.94 -5.74 -8.64
C SER A 115 -13.99 -7.23 -9.02
N HIS A 116 -13.65 -7.58 -10.27
CA HIS A 116 -13.99 -8.89 -10.84
C HIS A 116 -12.93 -9.98 -10.63
N LYS A 117 -11.71 -9.61 -10.19
CA LYS A 117 -10.59 -10.55 -10.08
C LYS A 117 -10.57 -11.33 -8.76
N TRP A 118 -11.28 -10.85 -7.72
CA TRP A 118 -11.31 -11.50 -6.42
C TRP A 118 -11.82 -12.95 -6.47
N GLU A 119 -12.93 -13.22 -7.15
CA GLU A 119 -13.46 -14.59 -7.24
C GLU A 119 -12.46 -15.53 -7.92
N THR A 120 -11.68 -15.03 -8.88
CA THR A 120 -10.58 -15.79 -9.49
C THR A 120 -9.48 -16.10 -8.47
N TYR A 121 -9.07 -15.13 -7.65
CA TYR A 121 -8.06 -15.37 -6.61
C TYR A 121 -8.56 -16.29 -5.51
N LYS A 122 -9.79 -16.09 -5.04
CA LYS A 122 -10.45 -16.92 -4.04
C LYS A 122 -10.53 -18.38 -4.48
N TYR A 123 -10.91 -18.65 -5.73
CA TYR A 123 -10.91 -20.00 -6.28
C TYR A 123 -9.50 -20.61 -6.30
N LYS A 124 -8.51 -19.89 -6.84
CA LYS A 124 -7.11 -20.37 -6.89
C LYS A 124 -6.56 -20.69 -5.51
N ILE A 125 -6.84 -19.84 -4.51
CA ILE A 125 -6.35 -20.06 -3.15
C ILE A 125 -7.08 -21.21 -2.48
N SER A 126 -8.37 -21.39 -2.76
CA SER A 126 -9.11 -22.59 -2.31
C SER A 126 -8.54 -23.87 -2.91
N ASP A 127 -8.12 -23.85 -4.18
CA ASP A 127 -7.54 -24.99 -4.87
C ASP A 127 -6.15 -25.36 -4.35
N LEU A 128 -5.29 -24.36 -4.09
CA LEU A 128 -4.00 -24.56 -3.43
C LEU A 128 -4.15 -25.27 -2.08
N GLY A 129 -5.25 -24.98 -1.38
CA GLY A 129 -5.56 -25.54 -0.09
C GLY A 129 -6.00 -27.01 -0.05
N LYS A 130 -6.17 -27.68 -1.19
CA LYS A 130 -6.60 -29.09 -1.24
C LYS A 130 -5.46 -30.08 -0.98
N TYR A 131 -4.21 -29.62 -1.00
CA TYR A 131 -3.05 -30.50 -1.11
C TYR A 131 -2.14 -30.54 0.13
N GLN A 132 -2.25 -29.58 1.05
CA GLN A 132 -1.68 -29.64 2.42
C GLN A 132 -2.09 -28.39 3.20
N ASP A 133 -2.61 -28.58 4.42
CA ASP A 133 -2.84 -27.48 5.36
C ASP A 133 -1.54 -27.13 6.07
N THR A 134 -0.76 -26.23 5.46
CA THR A 134 0.21 -25.49 6.25
C THR A 134 -0.54 -24.52 7.17
N GLU A 135 -0.02 -24.27 8.37
CA GLU A 135 -0.61 -23.33 9.33
C GLU A 135 -0.85 -21.95 8.69
N ASP A 136 0.06 -21.51 7.82
CA ASP A 136 -0.04 -20.28 7.02
C ASP A 136 -1.24 -20.28 6.05
N LEU A 137 -1.54 -21.42 5.42
CA LEU A 137 -2.68 -21.59 4.51
C LEU A 137 -4.01 -21.65 5.26
N MET A 138 -4.04 -22.34 6.41
CA MET A 138 -5.22 -22.39 7.29
C MET A 138 -5.57 -20.99 7.83
N GLN A 139 -4.59 -20.28 8.38
CA GLN A 139 -4.79 -18.92 8.91
C GLN A 139 -5.21 -17.96 7.80
N TRP A 140 -4.67 -18.13 6.59
CA TRP A 140 -5.09 -17.32 5.45
C TRP A 140 -6.56 -17.57 5.06
N ARG A 141 -7.00 -18.83 5.08
CA ARG A 141 -8.37 -19.19 4.70
C ARG A 141 -9.44 -18.67 5.65
N GLN A 142 -9.23 -18.76 6.96
CA GLN A 142 -10.29 -18.46 7.92
C GLN A 142 -10.50 -16.96 8.15
N GLU A 143 -9.44 -16.21 8.38
CA GLU A 143 -9.56 -14.80 8.78
C GLU A 143 -9.39 -13.85 7.58
N LYS A 144 -8.41 -14.14 6.72
CA LYS A 144 -7.98 -13.19 5.68
C LYS A 144 -8.95 -13.18 4.51
N SER A 145 -9.43 -14.35 4.09
CA SER A 145 -10.46 -14.47 3.05
C SER A 145 -11.74 -13.71 3.40
N HIS A 146 -12.15 -13.75 4.68
CA HIS A 146 -13.34 -13.04 5.13
C HIS A 146 -13.19 -11.52 5.03
N MET A 147 -12.06 -10.97 5.49
CA MET A 147 -11.79 -9.52 5.40
C MET A 147 -11.76 -9.02 3.96
N ILE A 148 -11.10 -9.77 3.07
CA ILE A 148 -11.03 -9.42 1.65
C ILE A 148 -12.43 -9.51 1.03
N THR A 149 -13.17 -10.60 1.27
CA THR A 149 -14.53 -10.78 0.77
C THR A 149 -15.44 -9.61 1.19
N LYS A 150 -15.36 -9.18 2.46
CA LYS A 150 -16.12 -8.03 2.96
C LYS A 150 -15.80 -6.74 2.20
N THR A 151 -14.55 -6.57 1.77
CA THR A 151 -14.12 -5.40 0.99
C THR A 151 -14.76 -5.39 -0.40
N TYR A 152 -14.74 -6.51 -1.09
CA TYR A 152 -15.36 -6.64 -2.41
C TYR A 152 -16.89 -6.52 -2.34
N ILE A 153 -17.54 -7.08 -1.32
CA ILE A 153 -18.98 -6.87 -1.08
C ILE A 153 -19.30 -5.38 -0.90
N LEU A 154 -18.48 -4.65 -0.14
CA LEU A 154 -18.66 -3.21 0.05
C LEU A 154 -18.37 -2.39 -1.22
N GLN A 155 -17.44 -2.83 -2.07
CA GLN A 155 -17.22 -2.24 -3.39
C GLN A 155 -18.46 -2.45 -4.29
N GLU A 156 -18.98 -3.67 -4.38
CA GLU A 156 -20.18 -3.97 -5.17
C GLU A 156 -21.38 -3.16 -4.67
N GLN A 157 -21.55 -3.05 -3.35
CA GLN A 157 -22.59 -2.21 -2.76
C GLN A 157 -22.40 -0.72 -3.11
N LEU A 158 -21.15 -0.21 -3.10
CA LEU A 158 -20.85 1.14 -3.54
C LEU A 158 -21.26 1.38 -5.01
N MET A 159 -20.93 0.44 -5.90
CA MET A 159 -21.30 0.54 -7.33
C MET A 159 -22.82 0.57 -7.49
N TYR A 160 -23.52 -0.34 -6.81
CA TYR A 160 -24.98 -0.41 -6.83
C TYR A 160 -25.62 0.88 -6.29
N ASP A 161 -25.17 1.38 -5.13
CA ASP A 161 -25.70 2.59 -4.52
C ASP A 161 -25.45 3.82 -5.42
N LEU A 162 -24.32 3.86 -6.13
CA LEU A 162 -23.99 4.94 -7.06
C LEU A 162 -24.85 4.88 -8.33
N GLU A 163 -25.14 3.67 -8.83
CA GLU A 163 -26.05 3.47 -9.95
C GLU A 163 -27.47 3.95 -9.59
N GLU A 164 -27.98 3.58 -8.42
CA GLU A 164 -29.30 4.02 -7.96
C GLU A 164 -29.36 5.52 -7.67
N LEU A 165 -28.26 6.12 -7.18
CA LEU A 165 -28.12 7.57 -7.05
C LEU A 165 -28.22 8.27 -8.42
N ASN A 166 -27.54 7.74 -9.43
CA ASN A 166 -27.58 8.25 -10.80
C ASN A 166 -28.98 8.12 -11.44
N LYS A 167 -29.68 7.01 -11.21
CA LYS A 167 -31.08 6.83 -11.67
C LYS A 167 -32.01 7.85 -11.04
N ALA A 168 -31.97 7.99 -9.71
CA ALA A 168 -32.78 8.99 -9.01
C ALA A 168 -32.46 10.41 -9.50
N SER A 169 -31.17 10.68 -9.76
CA SER A 169 -30.73 11.95 -10.32
C SER A 169 -31.32 12.21 -11.72
N HIS A 170 -31.28 11.21 -12.59
CA HIS A 170 -31.87 11.29 -13.93
C HIS A 170 -33.39 11.49 -13.89
N ASP A 171 -34.09 10.78 -13.00
CA ASP A 171 -35.54 10.87 -12.86
C ASP A 171 -35.97 12.28 -12.40
N ILE A 172 -35.24 12.88 -11.45
CA ILE A 172 -35.47 14.27 -11.02
C ILE A 172 -35.38 15.25 -12.21
N LEU A 173 -34.38 15.08 -13.09
CA LEU A 173 -34.22 15.90 -14.30
C LEU A 173 -35.32 15.66 -15.33
N ALA A 174 -35.75 14.41 -15.50
CA ALA A 174 -36.85 14.09 -16.40
C ALA A 174 -38.15 14.76 -15.94
N PHE A 175 -38.45 14.69 -14.64
CA PHE A 175 -39.61 15.36 -14.06
C PHE A 175 -39.54 16.88 -14.18
N SER A 176 -38.38 17.48 -13.93
CA SER A 176 -38.22 18.93 -14.03
C SER A 176 -38.45 19.46 -15.44
N ASN A 177 -38.15 18.65 -16.47
CA ASN A 177 -38.33 19.02 -17.87
C ASN A 177 -39.74 18.71 -18.39
N SER A 178 -40.49 17.85 -17.71
CA SER A 178 -41.89 17.59 -18.05
C SER A 178 -42.76 18.77 -17.61
N LYS A 179 -43.31 19.52 -18.57
CA LYS A 179 -44.14 20.72 -18.32
C LYS A 179 -45.47 20.46 -17.59
N ILE A 180 -45.69 19.25 -17.07
CA ILE A 180 -46.96 18.79 -16.49
C ILE A 180 -46.79 18.76 -14.97
N TYR A 181 -46.98 19.90 -14.31
CA TYR A 181 -47.08 19.97 -12.85
C TYR A 181 -48.53 19.76 -12.42
N THR A 182 -48.84 18.56 -11.93
CA THR A 182 -50.08 18.20 -11.23
C THR A 182 -49.79 17.84 -9.77
N ASP A 183 -50.79 17.80 -8.88
CA ASP A 183 -50.57 17.41 -7.47
C ASP A 183 -49.90 16.04 -7.32
N ASN A 184 -50.20 15.08 -8.21
CA ASN A 184 -49.53 13.78 -8.25
C ASN A 184 -48.04 13.86 -8.66
N THR A 185 -47.67 14.80 -9.54
CA THR A 185 -46.26 15.00 -9.89
C THR A 185 -45.45 15.57 -8.73
N ASN A 186 -46.07 16.34 -7.82
CA ASN A 186 -45.38 16.86 -6.63
C ASN A 186 -45.05 15.74 -5.62
N ILE A 187 -45.93 14.73 -5.48
CA ILE A 187 -45.67 13.55 -4.63
C ILE A 187 -44.53 12.70 -5.21
N GLN A 188 -44.58 12.42 -6.51
CA GLN A 188 -43.55 11.64 -7.22
C GLN A 188 -42.18 12.36 -7.16
N TYR A 189 -42.17 13.68 -7.36
CA TYR A 189 -40.98 14.51 -7.26
C TYR A 189 -40.36 14.45 -5.86
N ASN A 190 -41.16 14.58 -4.81
CA ASN A 190 -40.70 14.43 -3.43
C ASN A 190 -40.16 13.02 -3.12
N PHE A 191 -40.71 11.98 -3.76
CA PHE A 191 -40.20 10.62 -3.62
C PHE A 191 -38.81 10.46 -4.22
N GLU A 192 -38.56 10.97 -5.43
CA GLU A 192 -37.23 10.86 -6.06
C GLU A 192 -36.15 11.66 -5.31
N TYR A 193 -36.47 12.83 -4.74
CA TYR A 193 -35.52 13.55 -3.88
C TYR A 193 -35.15 12.75 -2.62
N LYS A 194 -36.13 12.10 -1.99
CA LYS A 194 -35.86 11.20 -0.86
C LYS A 194 -34.99 10.03 -1.28
N LYS A 195 -35.26 9.43 -2.44
CA LYS A 195 -34.46 8.35 -3.02
C LYS A 195 -33.03 8.81 -3.29
N PHE A 196 -32.86 9.97 -3.92
CA PHE A 196 -31.57 10.59 -4.20
C PHE A 196 -30.75 10.77 -2.92
N TYR A 197 -31.29 11.44 -1.90
CA TYR A 197 -30.55 11.68 -0.66
C TYR A 197 -30.29 10.39 0.16
N TYR A 198 -31.20 9.42 0.08
CA TYR A 198 -30.98 8.11 0.67
C TYR A 198 -29.73 7.44 0.07
N TYR A 199 -29.62 7.39 -1.26
CA TYR A 199 -28.45 6.78 -1.92
C TYR A 199 -27.20 7.63 -1.81
N LEU A 200 -27.31 8.96 -1.80
CA LEU A 200 -26.17 9.87 -1.54
C LEU A 200 -25.50 9.52 -0.21
N ASN A 201 -26.29 9.33 0.85
CA ASN A 201 -25.80 8.94 2.18
C ASN A 201 -25.19 7.53 2.21
N LYS A 202 -25.72 6.61 1.40
CA LYS A 202 -25.21 5.24 1.29
C LYS A 202 -23.85 5.20 0.60
N VAL A 203 -23.72 5.87 -0.56
CA VAL A 203 -22.46 6.03 -1.28
C VAL A 203 -21.41 6.65 -0.36
N ASP A 204 -21.79 7.72 0.34
CA ASP A 204 -20.91 8.40 1.30
C ASP A 204 -20.34 7.43 2.34
N LYS A 205 -21.23 6.73 3.05
CA LYS A 205 -20.85 5.76 4.08
C LYS A 205 -19.98 4.63 3.54
N SER A 206 -20.27 4.15 2.32
CA SER A 206 -19.51 3.09 1.67
C SER A 206 -18.08 3.54 1.34
N ILE A 207 -17.91 4.74 0.76
CA ILE A 207 -16.59 5.33 0.49
C ILE A 207 -15.79 5.47 1.80
N TYR A 208 -16.41 5.99 2.86
CA TYR A 208 -15.76 6.12 4.17
C TYR A 208 -15.23 4.79 4.69
N ASN A 209 -16.12 3.79 4.75
CA ASN A 209 -15.79 2.48 5.32
C ASN A 209 -14.71 1.77 4.50
N LEU A 210 -14.76 1.90 3.17
CA LEU A 210 -13.75 1.35 2.29
C LEU A 210 -12.37 1.94 2.57
N LEU A 211 -12.27 3.26 2.71
CA LEU A 211 -11.00 3.95 2.93
C LEU A 211 -10.44 3.79 4.35
N LYS A 212 -11.30 3.95 5.35
CA LYS A 212 -10.89 3.99 6.75
C LYS A 212 -10.53 2.60 7.27
N HIS A 213 -11.29 1.60 6.86
CA HIS A 213 -11.19 0.26 7.41
C HIS A 213 -10.76 -0.73 6.34
N GLN A 214 -11.57 -0.93 5.29
CA GLN A 214 -11.39 -2.11 4.44
C GLN A 214 -10.06 -2.15 3.67
N TYR A 215 -9.75 -1.12 2.88
CA TYR A 215 -8.52 -1.11 2.09
C TYR A 215 -7.27 -1.01 2.97
N ALA A 216 -7.26 -0.08 3.92
CA ALA A 216 -6.10 0.14 4.78
C ALA A 216 -5.79 -1.10 5.65
N ASP A 217 -6.81 -1.69 6.27
CA ASP A 217 -6.64 -2.88 7.12
C ASP A 217 -6.23 -4.08 6.28
N ASN A 218 -6.83 -4.31 5.11
CA ASN A 218 -6.46 -5.41 4.23
C ASN A 218 -5.04 -5.28 3.70
N LEU A 219 -4.62 -4.10 3.25
CA LEU A 219 -3.25 -3.90 2.77
C LEU A 219 -2.24 -4.13 3.89
N ASN A 220 -2.47 -3.51 5.06
CA ASN A 220 -1.64 -3.74 6.24
C ASN A 220 -1.56 -5.24 6.56
N HIS A 221 -2.70 -5.92 6.56
CA HIS A 221 -2.78 -7.33 6.87
C HIS A 221 -2.04 -8.18 5.82
N LEU A 222 -2.36 -8.04 4.54
CA LEU A 222 -1.76 -8.81 3.44
C LEU A 222 -0.24 -8.64 3.40
N ILE A 223 0.24 -7.40 3.51
CA ILE A 223 1.68 -7.10 3.43
C ILE A 223 2.41 -7.62 4.68
N ARG A 224 1.82 -7.48 5.88
CA ARG A 224 2.51 -7.84 7.14
C ARG A 224 2.75 -9.34 7.32
N THR A 225 2.06 -10.19 6.57
CA THR A 225 2.21 -11.65 6.67
C THR A 225 3.52 -12.21 6.12
N SER A 226 4.30 -11.43 5.35
CA SER A 226 5.61 -11.85 4.84
C SER A 226 6.66 -10.77 5.08
N SER A 227 7.82 -11.15 5.61
CA SER A 227 8.97 -10.24 5.77
C SER A 227 9.42 -9.66 4.43
N GLU A 228 9.40 -10.48 3.37
CA GLU A 228 9.73 -10.07 2.01
C GLU A 228 8.77 -8.99 1.49
N LEU A 229 7.45 -9.21 1.64
CA LEU A 229 6.43 -8.23 1.23
C LEU A 229 6.55 -6.94 2.03
N ARG A 230 6.72 -7.03 3.36
CA ARG A 230 6.95 -5.84 4.21
C ARG A 230 8.13 -5.02 3.71
N ASN A 231 9.24 -5.68 3.38
CA ASN A 231 10.44 -4.99 2.91
C ASN A 231 10.23 -4.36 1.53
N ARG A 232 9.60 -5.08 0.59
CA ARG A 232 9.23 -4.53 -0.72
C ARG A 232 8.37 -3.27 -0.60
N TYR A 233 7.31 -3.31 0.21
CA TYR A 233 6.41 -2.16 0.34
C TYR A 233 7.01 -0.98 1.09
N ARG A 234 7.89 -1.22 2.06
CA ARG A 234 8.68 -0.14 2.69
C ARG A 234 9.62 0.54 1.70
N ASN A 235 10.22 -0.21 0.77
CA ASN A 235 11.01 0.39 -0.30
C ASN A 235 10.14 1.25 -1.22
N ILE A 236 8.93 0.79 -1.55
CA ILE A 236 7.96 1.60 -2.32
C ILE A 236 7.60 2.89 -1.56
N LEU A 237 7.44 2.84 -0.23
CA LEU A 237 7.21 4.06 0.57
C LEU A 237 8.39 5.03 0.46
N LEU A 238 9.63 4.53 0.54
CA LEU A 238 10.82 5.35 0.37
C LEU A 238 10.91 5.96 -1.01
N GLU A 239 10.68 5.18 -2.07
CA GLU A 239 10.67 5.66 -3.45
C GLU A 239 9.64 6.77 -3.66
N LYS A 240 8.45 6.65 -3.03
CA LYS A 240 7.46 7.73 -3.03
C LYS A 240 7.95 8.99 -2.32
N GLU A 241 8.65 8.88 -1.21
CA GLU A 241 9.25 10.05 -0.55
C GLU A 241 10.33 10.70 -1.43
N TYR A 242 11.11 9.92 -2.18
CA TYR A 242 12.04 10.45 -3.19
C TYR A 242 11.33 11.13 -4.36
N TYR A 243 10.22 10.59 -4.83
CA TYR A 243 9.40 11.23 -5.87
C TYR A 243 8.79 12.56 -5.38
N LYS A 244 8.40 12.65 -4.10
CA LYS A 244 7.98 13.93 -3.50
C LYS A 244 9.09 14.96 -3.58
N LEU A 245 10.33 14.59 -3.25
CA LEU A 245 11.49 15.47 -3.38
C LEU A 245 11.73 15.97 -4.84
N GLU A 246 11.41 15.16 -5.85
CA GLU A 246 11.51 15.60 -7.25
C GLU A 246 10.45 16.62 -7.63
N THR A 247 9.21 16.40 -7.17
CA THR A 247 8.01 17.13 -7.59
C THR A 247 7.65 18.31 -6.67
N GLN A 248 8.26 18.39 -5.50
CA GLN A 248 8.05 19.47 -4.54
C GLN A 248 8.52 20.81 -5.15
N LYS A 249 7.62 21.79 -5.13
CA LYS A 249 7.95 23.18 -5.51
C LYS A 249 8.98 23.74 -4.53
N GLU A 250 9.92 24.56 -5.02
CA GLU A 250 11.03 25.11 -4.21
C GLU A 250 10.56 25.81 -2.92
N ASN A 251 9.39 26.45 -2.93
CA ASN A 251 8.84 27.15 -1.75
C ASN A 251 8.20 26.23 -0.70
N ALA A 252 8.09 24.93 -0.97
CA ALA A 252 7.48 23.96 -0.06
C ALA A 252 8.51 23.17 0.76
N VAL A 253 9.81 23.47 0.62
CA VAL A 253 10.89 22.79 1.34
C VAL A 253 10.82 23.13 2.83
N ASP A 254 10.91 22.10 3.69
CA ASP A 254 10.79 22.27 5.13
C ASP A 254 12.01 22.99 5.75
N THR A 255 11.80 23.64 6.90
CA THR A 255 12.82 24.44 7.59
C THR A 255 14.08 23.63 7.94
N ILE A 256 13.93 22.35 8.29
CA ILE A 256 15.06 21.48 8.64
C ILE A 256 15.89 21.17 7.39
N SER A 257 15.25 20.89 6.26
CA SER A 257 15.93 20.72 4.96
C SER A 257 16.72 21.95 4.55
N ILE A 258 16.15 23.15 4.72
CA ILE A 258 16.84 24.42 4.43
C ILE A 258 18.07 24.59 5.34
N ALA A 259 17.91 24.34 6.64
CA ALA A 259 19.00 24.47 7.61
C ALA A 259 20.11 23.44 7.33
N LEU A 260 19.75 22.20 6.99
CA LEU A 260 20.66 21.15 6.60
C LEU A 260 21.43 21.50 5.33
N GLN A 261 20.74 21.99 4.29
CA GLN A 261 21.38 22.44 3.04
C GLN A 261 22.43 23.52 3.31
N LYS A 262 22.09 24.54 4.14
CA LYS A 262 23.04 25.60 4.51
C LYS A 262 24.25 25.06 5.25
N CYS A 263 24.04 24.14 6.20
CA CYS A 263 25.15 23.51 6.92
C CYS A 263 26.04 22.69 5.98
N MET A 264 25.44 21.88 5.11
CA MET A 264 26.18 21.02 4.17
C MET A 264 27.00 21.84 3.16
N ALA A 265 26.50 22.99 2.73
CA ALA A 265 27.22 23.91 1.85
C ALA A 265 28.51 24.48 2.49
N GLN A 266 28.60 24.48 3.82
CA GLN A 266 29.78 24.95 4.57
C GLN A 266 30.77 23.83 4.90
N LYS A 267 30.37 22.56 4.81
CA LYS A 267 31.27 21.43 5.10
C LYS A 267 32.23 21.19 3.94
N LYS A 268 33.43 20.71 4.24
CA LYS A 268 34.36 20.20 3.23
C LYS A 268 33.85 18.84 2.76
N ASN A 269 33.56 18.70 1.47
CA ASN A 269 32.98 17.47 0.91
C ASN A 269 33.86 16.85 -0.20
N ASN A 270 35.18 16.96 -0.12
CA ASN A 270 36.17 16.33 -1.00
C ASN A 270 35.77 16.23 -2.50
N GLY A 271 35.35 17.36 -3.09
CA GLY A 271 34.97 17.46 -4.51
C GLY A 271 33.50 17.17 -4.83
N ILE A 272 32.66 16.85 -3.83
CA ILE A 272 31.21 16.76 -3.99
C ILE A 272 30.62 18.17 -3.95
N ASN A 273 29.96 18.58 -5.03
CA ASN A 273 29.19 19.81 -5.08
C ASN A 273 27.84 19.64 -4.39
N MET A 274 27.74 20.10 -3.13
CA MET A 274 26.51 19.97 -2.33
C MET A 274 25.32 20.79 -2.86
N ASN A 275 25.56 21.74 -3.76
CA ASN A 275 24.49 22.50 -4.42
C ASN A 275 23.73 21.64 -5.45
N ASN A 276 24.32 20.53 -5.90
CA ASN A 276 23.68 19.58 -6.81
C ASN A 276 22.81 18.55 -6.07
N PHE A 277 22.52 18.77 -4.79
CA PHE A 277 21.65 17.90 -4.00
C PHE A 277 20.35 18.62 -3.67
N LYS A 278 19.25 17.89 -3.82
CA LYS A 278 17.97 18.22 -3.21
C LYS A 278 17.89 17.59 -1.83
N TYR A 279 17.23 18.28 -0.91
CA TYR A 279 17.08 17.88 0.48
C TYR A 279 15.59 17.80 0.82
N TYR A 280 15.22 16.78 1.57
CA TYR A 280 13.88 16.62 2.13
C TYR A 280 14.01 16.00 3.53
N THR A 281 13.19 16.45 4.46
CA THR A 281 13.07 15.77 5.74
C THR A 281 11.62 15.44 6.07
N LYS A 282 11.45 14.34 6.78
CA LYS A 282 10.16 13.90 7.31
C LYS A 282 10.33 13.49 8.76
N GLN A 283 9.70 14.25 9.65
CA GLN A 283 9.63 13.89 11.06
C GLN A 283 8.43 12.99 11.32
N LYS A 284 8.65 11.94 12.11
CA LYS A 284 7.62 11.03 12.61
C LYS A 284 7.95 10.68 14.05
N ASP A 285 7.07 11.06 14.97
CA ASP A 285 7.32 10.97 16.41
C ASP A 285 8.67 11.63 16.77
N ASP A 286 9.54 10.88 17.47
CA ASP A 286 10.90 11.24 17.87
C ASP A 286 11.97 10.92 16.80
N GLN A 287 11.55 10.57 15.58
CA GLN A 287 12.43 10.14 14.48
C GLN A 287 12.40 11.13 13.31
N LEU A 288 13.55 11.35 12.69
CA LEU A 288 13.67 12.19 11.49
C LEU A 288 14.27 11.38 10.35
N LEU A 289 13.54 11.25 9.24
CA LEU A 289 14.04 10.79 7.97
C LEU A 289 14.59 11.97 7.18
N VAL A 290 15.80 11.81 6.67
CA VAL A 290 16.54 12.80 5.89
C VAL A 290 16.86 12.16 4.55
N LEU A 291 16.31 12.73 3.48
CA LEU A 291 16.54 12.30 2.10
C LEU A 291 17.38 13.33 1.37
N LEU A 292 18.47 12.88 0.77
CA LEU A 292 19.29 13.66 -0.16
C LEU A 292 19.23 12.97 -1.52
N LYS A 293 19.01 13.74 -2.59
CA LYS A 293 19.09 13.21 -3.95
C LYS A 293 20.02 14.08 -4.79
N LYS A 294 20.99 13.44 -5.42
CA LYS A 294 21.87 14.08 -6.39
C LYS A 294 21.10 14.36 -7.68
N GLN A 295 21.17 15.60 -8.16
CA GLN A 295 20.45 16.05 -9.37
C GLN A 295 21.19 15.70 -10.67
N ASP A 296 22.52 15.54 -10.60
CA ASP A 296 23.37 15.26 -11.76
C ASP A 296 24.11 13.93 -11.56
N SER A 297 23.74 12.91 -12.33
CA SER A 297 24.31 11.55 -12.26
C SER A 297 25.62 11.38 -13.06
N THR A 298 26.10 12.42 -13.76
CA THR A 298 27.24 12.27 -14.69
C THR A 298 28.57 11.90 -14.01
N HIS A 299 28.76 12.27 -12.73
CA HIS A 299 30.01 12.06 -12.00
C HIS A 299 29.84 11.10 -10.83
N LYS A 300 30.41 9.90 -10.90
CA LYS A 300 30.35 8.93 -9.78
C LYS A 300 31.09 9.45 -8.54
N ILE A 301 30.47 9.28 -7.38
CA ILE A 301 31.07 9.64 -6.08
C ILE A 301 31.86 8.45 -5.54
N SER A 302 33.14 8.67 -5.22
CA SER A 302 34.05 7.63 -4.72
C SER A 302 33.59 7.03 -3.39
N LYS A 303 33.93 5.76 -3.11
CA LYS A 303 33.55 5.06 -1.87
C LYS A 303 33.94 5.85 -0.60
N GLN A 304 35.11 6.47 -0.59
CA GLN A 304 35.57 7.29 0.54
C GLN A 304 34.71 8.55 0.73
N SER A 305 34.41 9.25 -0.37
CA SER A 305 33.57 10.45 -0.35
C SER A 305 32.11 10.16 0.06
N ARG A 306 31.61 8.93 -0.20
CA ARG A 306 30.28 8.49 0.26
C ARG A 306 30.16 8.42 1.79
N THR A 307 31.17 7.88 2.46
CA THR A 307 31.19 7.81 3.94
C THR A 307 31.24 9.21 4.55
N GLU A 308 32.11 10.06 4.03
CA GLU A 308 32.25 11.44 4.50
C GLU A 308 30.97 12.27 4.30
N LEU A 309 30.27 12.07 3.17
CA LEU A 309 28.99 12.71 2.91
C LEU A 309 27.96 12.39 4.00
N VAL A 310 27.83 11.11 4.37
CA VAL A 310 26.92 10.66 5.43
C VAL A 310 27.33 11.24 6.79
N ASP A 311 28.62 11.28 7.09
CA ASP A 311 29.12 11.82 8.36
C ASP A 311 28.95 13.33 8.47
N ASN A 312 29.09 14.06 7.36
CA ASN A 312 28.80 15.48 7.29
C ASN A 312 27.31 15.77 7.50
N VAL A 313 26.41 15.00 6.89
CA VAL A 313 24.96 15.12 7.13
C VAL A 313 24.65 14.87 8.61
N ASN A 314 25.18 13.81 9.19
CA ASN A 314 24.99 13.49 10.61
C ASN A 314 25.54 14.58 11.53
N THR A 315 26.70 15.13 11.23
CA THR A 315 27.30 16.25 12.00
C THR A 315 26.40 17.48 11.94
N CYS A 316 25.94 17.84 10.74
CA CYS A 316 25.01 18.95 10.57
C CYS A 316 23.71 18.75 11.37
N LEU A 317 23.11 17.56 11.34
CA LEU A 317 21.90 17.26 12.11
C LEU A 317 22.12 17.42 13.63
N LYS A 318 23.28 16.98 14.14
CA LYS A 318 23.66 17.20 15.54
C LYS A 318 23.87 18.68 15.86
N ASP A 319 24.47 19.44 14.96
CA ASP A 319 24.72 20.89 15.11
C ASP A 319 23.40 21.68 15.16
N LEU A 320 22.33 21.20 14.50
CA LEU A 320 21.00 21.82 14.53
C LEU A 320 20.28 21.72 15.89
N LYS A 321 20.73 20.83 16.79
CA LYS A 321 20.18 20.65 18.16
C LYS A 321 18.65 20.53 18.19
N LEU A 322 18.09 19.68 17.32
CA LEU A 322 16.65 19.43 17.25
C LEU A 322 16.17 18.76 18.54
N GLN A 323 15.45 19.51 19.40
CA GLN A 323 15.09 19.08 20.76
C GLN A 323 14.13 17.89 20.78
N ASP A 324 13.27 17.76 19.76
CA ASP A 324 12.22 16.72 19.69
C ASP A 324 12.62 15.51 18.82
N VAL A 325 13.90 15.38 18.44
CA VAL A 325 14.38 14.29 17.58
C VAL A 325 15.41 13.45 18.31
N ALA A 326 15.04 12.22 18.67
CA ALA A 326 15.92 11.24 19.30
C ALA A 326 16.75 10.43 18.28
N ALA A 327 16.27 10.29 17.04
CA ALA A 327 16.83 9.36 16.07
C ALA A 327 16.85 9.93 14.64
N TYR A 328 18.01 9.87 13.97
CA TYR A 328 18.19 10.29 12.58
C TYR A 328 18.34 9.10 11.64
N TYR A 329 17.52 9.06 10.59
CA TYR A 329 17.62 8.14 9.46
C TYR A 329 18.02 8.94 8.24
N ILE A 330 19.15 8.62 7.63
CA ILE A 330 19.68 9.34 6.47
C ILE A 330 19.62 8.40 5.27
N SER A 331 19.11 8.87 4.15
CA SER A 331 19.13 8.20 2.85
C SER A 331 19.65 9.16 1.81
N ILE A 332 20.60 8.73 1.00
CA ILE A 332 21.24 9.53 -0.03
C ILE A 332 21.17 8.76 -1.34
N GLN A 333 20.36 9.23 -2.28
CA GLN A 333 20.30 8.71 -3.65
C GLN A 333 21.35 9.43 -4.50
N LEU A 334 22.34 8.67 -4.98
CA LEU A 334 23.44 9.18 -5.80
C LEU A 334 23.18 9.02 -7.30
N ASP A 335 22.59 7.89 -7.69
CA ASP A 335 22.15 7.54 -9.04
C ASP A 335 20.82 6.76 -8.94
N ASP A 336 20.21 6.38 -10.06
CA ASP A 336 18.88 5.73 -10.11
C ASP A 336 18.74 4.51 -9.18
N TYR A 337 19.84 3.78 -8.92
CA TYR A 337 19.86 2.58 -8.09
C TYR A 337 20.91 2.61 -6.96
N ASP A 338 21.61 3.73 -6.76
CA ASP A 338 22.70 3.83 -5.79
C ASP A 338 22.24 4.64 -4.57
N TYR A 339 21.95 3.94 -3.48
CA TYR A 339 21.50 4.52 -2.21
C TYR A 339 22.53 4.30 -1.11
N ILE A 340 22.82 5.36 -0.36
CA ILE A 340 23.54 5.26 0.92
C ILE A 340 22.53 5.51 2.03
N ILE A 341 22.44 4.58 2.98
CA ILE A 341 21.50 4.70 4.07
C ILE A 341 22.27 4.61 5.40
N LYS A 342 21.94 5.47 6.35
CA LYS A 342 22.39 5.39 7.74
C LYS A 342 21.17 5.37 8.65
N THR A 343 21.13 4.36 9.52
CA THR A 343 20.14 4.23 10.60
C THR A 343 20.80 4.62 11.93
N PRO A 344 20.04 5.16 12.90
CA PRO A 344 20.57 5.41 14.25
C PRO A 344 20.94 4.07 14.90
N ASP A 345 22.10 4.02 15.55
CA ASP A 345 22.74 2.82 16.11
C ASP A 345 21.75 1.82 16.74
N ILE A 346 21.61 0.66 16.09
CA ILE A 346 21.26 -0.60 16.74
C ILE A 346 22.59 -1.35 16.79
N GLU A 347 22.89 -2.07 17.88
CA GLU A 347 24.10 -2.85 18.21
C GLU A 347 24.68 -3.80 17.11
N ILE A 348 24.16 -3.73 15.89
CA ILE A 348 24.58 -4.41 14.66
C ILE A 348 25.89 -3.83 14.10
N ILE A 349 26.20 -2.54 14.32
CA ILE A 349 27.41 -1.89 13.75
C ILE A 349 28.72 -2.49 14.30
N GLU A 350 28.73 -3.06 15.52
CA GLU A 350 29.92 -3.72 16.06
C GLU A 350 30.15 -5.14 15.51
N LYS A 351 29.11 -5.82 15.00
CA LYS A 351 29.23 -7.18 14.44
C LYS A 351 29.56 -7.22 12.94
N THR A 352 29.39 -6.12 12.22
CA THR A 352 29.58 -6.06 10.75
C THR A 352 30.86 -5.36 10.31
N LYS A 353 31.84 -5.13 11.20
CA LYS A 353 33.14 -4.55 10.83
C LYS A 353 33.94 -5.32 9.77
N ASN A 354 33.54 -6.54 9.39
CA ASN A 354 34.32 -7.36 8.46
C ASN A 354 33.57 -7.95 7.26
N ASN A 355 32.30 -7.62 7.00
CA ASN A 355 31.65 -8.11 5.76
C ASN A 355 30.91 -7.00 5.02
N GLU A 356 31.41 -6.76 3.80
CA GLU A 356 30.85 -5.88 2.80
C GLU A 356 29.46 -6.35 2.39
N THR A 357 28.44 -5.81 3.04
CA THR A 357 27.12 -5.63 2.42
C THR A 357 26.38 -4.57 3.22
N TYR A 358 26.42 -3.35 2.69
CA TYR A 358 25.61 -2.23 3.13
C TYR A 358 24.13 -2.47 2.76
N THR A 359 23.50 -3.51 3.29
CA THR A 359 22.05 -3.72 3.24
C THR A 359 21.43 -3.01 4.44
N PHE A 360 21.57 -1.69 4.40
CA PHE A 360 21.00 -0.78 5.38
C PHE A 360 19.49 -0.68 5.21
N GLN A 361 18.73 -0.97 6.27
CA GLN A 361 17.28 -1.07 6.17
C GLN A 361 16.65 0.21 6.76
N LEU A 362 16.24 1.17 5.90
CA LEU A 362 15.33 2.27 6.27
C LEU A 362 14.00 1.79 6.88
N GLN A 363 13.76 0.49 6.83
CA GLN A 363 12.65 -0.22 7.45
C GLN A 363 12.36 0.19 8.90
N TYR A 364 13.38 0.60 9.66
CA TYR A 364 13.21 0.96 11.07
C TYR A 364 12.52 2.31 11.25
N PHE A 365 12.72 3.26 10.34
CA PHE A 365 11.98 4.54 10.35
C PHE A 365 10.49 4.30 10.13
N TYR A 366 10.16 3.44 9.17
CA TYR A 366 8.77 3.09 8.91
C TYR A 366 8.17 2.18 9.99
N ARG A 367 8.98 1.58 10.89
CA ARG A 367 8.52 0.64 11.93
C ARG A 367 7.54 -0.39 11.34
N ASN A 368 6.28 -0.40 11.76
CA ASN A 368 5.25 -1.31 11.27
C ASN A 368 4.46 -0.79 10.06
N GLN A 369 4.78 0.42 9.57
CA GLN A 369 4.12 1.04 8.43
C GLN A 369 4.53 0.35 7.13
N VAL A 370 3.52 -0.04 6.35
CA VAL A 370 3.67 -0.69 5.04
C VAL A 370 2.81 -0.04 3.96
N ILE A 371 1.97 0.92 4.34
CA ILE A 371 1.17 1.75 3.43
C ILE A 371 1.35 3.23 3.76
N GLU A 372 1.06 4.09 2.79
CA GLU A 372 1.11 5.54 2.99
C GLU A 372 0.02 5.95 3.99
N GLU A 373 0.37 6.82 4.93
CA GLU A 373 -0.60 7.41 5.85
C GLU A 373 -1.63 8.22 5.08
N PHE A 374 -2.90 7.96 5.35
CA PHE A 374 -4.02 8.70 4.81
C PHE A 374 -5.00 8.99 5.94
N PHE A 375 -4.99 10.23 6.40
CA PHE A 375 -5.85 10.69 7.47
C PHE A 375 -7.23 11.01 6.89
N VAL A 376 -8.01 9.95 6.63
CA VAL A 376 -9.36 10.07 6.08
C VAL A 376 -10.20 11.04 6.91
N ASP A 377 -10.07 11.01 8.23
CA ASP A 377 -10.84 11.90 9.12
C ASP A 377 -10.49 13.39 8.92
N ASN A 378 -9.27 13.74 8.52
CA ASN A 378 -8.93 15.14 8.20
C ASN A 378 -9.63 15.64 6.92
N ILE A 379 -10.00 14.72 6.03
CA ILE A 379 -10.75 15.05 4.81
C ILE A 379 -12.25 14.93 5.09
N TRP A 380 -12.66 13.92 5.85
CA TRP A 380 -14.06 13.60 6.09
C TRP A 380 -14.72 14.57 7.08
N TYR A 381 -13.94 15.04 8.07
CA TYR A 381 -14.32 15.97 9.13
C TYR A 381 -13.19 17.01 9.33
N PRO A 382 -12.98 17.92 8.34
CA PRO A 382 -11.92 18.92 8.43
C PRO A 382 -12.16 19.81 9.65
N LYS A 383 -11.14 19.95 10.50
CA LYS A 383 -11.18 20.93 11.59
C LYS A 383 -11.07 22.33 10.99
N GLU A 384 -11.91 23.25 11.47
CA GLU A 384 -11.90 24.67 11.10
C GLU A 384 -10.54 25.34 11.35
#